data_AF-A0A2N0WEV6-F1
#
_entry.id   AF-A0A2N0WEV6-F1
#
_cell.length_a   1.000
_cell.length_b   1.000
_cell.length_c   1.000
_cell.angle_alpha   90.00
_cell.angle_beta   90.00
_cell.angle_gamma   90.00
#
_symmetry.space_group_name_H-M   'P 1'
#
loop_
_entity.id
_entity.type
_entity.pdbx_description
1 polymer ?
#
loop_
_entity_poly.entity_id
_entity_poly.type
_entity_poly.pdbx_seq_one_letter_code
_entity_poly.pdbx_strand_id
1 'polypeptide(L)'
;MSKKTLKENVELIIFCLGLFCLTFLILGFVLKSDFSKSFDSFIFYEVLRDSLTLTAYFLAPIAAFVLFNDWREQHKIIKSDKFYDEIDIDVGGAYYLINEIFLDISQRSITDGFEVKLEDKFLLFNSKFNEIKIKIKTYKNSIGTDGKDFLDKAEKLVTLLEQVKFQTIFVKGDFIILKGNSLSEEDKKQRSIFFNENLNSMRNTLDSIHDEVEVLRDLKPII
;
A
#
# COMPACT_ATOMS: atom_id res chain seq x y z
N MET A 1 -18.59 17.47 8.97
CA MET A 1 -18.38 18.52 7.94
C MET A 1 -17.83 17.83 6.71
N SER A 2 -18.55 17.87 5.58
CA SER A 2 -18.06 17.32 4.31
C SER A 2 -16.77 18.01 3.90
N LYS A 3 -15.78 17.24 3.43
CA LYS A 3 -14.53 17.78 2.88
C LYS A 3 -14.88 18.52 1.58
N LYS A 4 -14.48 19.77 1.44
CA LYS A 4 -14.75 20.58 0.23
C LYS A 4 -13.89 20.10 -0.93
N THR A 5 -14.46 20.02 -2.12
CA THR A 5 -13.70 19.66 -3.33
C THR A 5 -12.67 20.73 -3.71
N LEU A 6 -11.63 20.37 -4.46
CA LEU A 6 -10.64 21.34 -4.98
C LEU A 6 -11.34 22.52 -5.67
N LYS A 7 -12.37 22.24 -6.46
CA LYS A 7 -13.19 23.23 -7.15
C LYS A 7 -13.82 24.22 -6.17
N GLU A 8 -14.48 23.74 -5.12
CA GLU A 8 -15.10 24.59 -4.10
C GLU A 8 -14.07 25.46 -3.36
N ASN A 9 -12.89 24.93 -3.08
CA ASN A 9 -11.83 25.68 -2.43
C ASN A 9 -11.28 26.79 -3.33
N VAL A 10 -11.08 26.49 -4.62
CA VAL A 10 -10.63 27.48 -5.62
C VAL A 10 -11.69 28.56 -5.84
N GLU A 11 -12.98 28.18 -5.97
CA GLU A 11 -14.08 29.14 -6.12
C GLU A 11 -14.20 30.08 -4.93
N LEU A 12 -14.09 29.55 -3.70
CA LEU A 12 -14.08 30.35 -2.48
C LEU A 12 -12.89 31.33 -2.44
N ILE A 13 -11.70 30.89 -2.84
CA ILE A 13 -10.50 31.73 -2.88
C ILE A 13 -10.66 32.86 -3.89
N ILE A 14 -11.15 32.57 -5.10
CA ILE A 14 -11.41 33.58 -6.13
C ILE A 14 -12.43 34.61 -5.62
N PHE A 15 -13.51 34.16 -4.98
CA PHE A 15 -14.52 35.04 -4.41
C PHE A 15 -13.94 35.96 -3.31
N CYS A 16 -13.21 35.39 -2.34
CA CYS A 16 -12.57 36.15 -1.27
C CYS A 16 -11.54 37.15 -1.80
N LEU A 17 -10.74 36.76 -2.80
CA LEU A 17 -9.76 37.65 -3.43
C LEU A 17 -10.40 38.75 -4.26
N GLY A 18 -11.50 38.47 -4.95
CA GLY A 18 -12.28 39.49 -5.65
C GLY A 18 -12.80 40.56 -4.68
N LEU A 19 -13.33 40.13 -3.52
CA LEU A 19 -13.76 41.03 -2.45
C LEU A 19 -12.59 41.82 -1.87
N PHE A 20 -11.47 41.16 -1.58
CA PHE A 20 -10.25 41.79 -1.08
C PHE A 20 -9.71 42.86 -2.05
N CYS A 21 -9.56 42.52 -3.33
CA CYS A 21 -9.11 43.45 -4.37
C CYS A 21 -10.04 44.67 -4.47
N LEU A 22 -11.36 44.45 -4.44
CA LEU A 22 -12.35 45.53 -4.50
C LEU A 22 -12.25 46.45 -3.26
N THR A 23 -12.06 45.89 -2.06
CA THR A 23 -11.86 46.71 -0.85
C THR A 23 -10.58 47.54 -0.90
N PHE A 24 -9.48 46.98 -1.40
CA PHE A 24 -8.22 47.70 -1.58
C PHE A 24 -8.31 48.79 -2.65
N LEU A 25 -9.04 48.54 -3.73
CA LEU A 25 -9.33 49.54 -4.76
C LEU A 25 -10.09 50.74 -4.19
N ILE A 26 -11.16 50.49 -3.43
CA ILE A 26 -11.95 51.56 -2.81
C ILE A 26 -11.08 52.34 -1.82
N LEU A 27 -10.37 51.64 -0.94
CA LEU A 27 -9.54 52.28 0.09
C LEU A 27 -8.39 53.08 -0.54
N GLY A 28 -7.69 52.50 -1.51
CA GLY A 28 -6.58 53.14 -2.21
C GLY A 28 -7.02 54.37 -3.00
N PHE A 29 -8.20 54.32 -3.63
CA PHE A 29 -8.75 55.47 -4.33
C PHE A 29 -9.15 56.56 -3.34
N VAL A 30 -9.86 56.23 -2.26
CA VAL A 30 -10.25 57.20 -1.22
C VAL A 30 -9.04 57.88 -0.58
N LEU A 31 -7.97 57.14 -0.31
CA LEU A 31 -6.76 57.68 0.32
C LEU A 31 -5.93 58.55 -0.63
N LYS A 32 -5.93 58.24 -1.94
CA LYS A 32 -5.03 58.88 -2.91
C LYS A 32 -5.71 59.98 -3.72
N SER A 33 -7.04 59.98 -3.82
CA SER A 33 -7.79 60.97 -4.59
C SER A 33 -7.98 62.28 -3.84
N ASP A 34 -7.69 63.37 -4.54
CA ASP A 34 -8.07 64.73 -4.13
C ASP A 34 -9.51 65.00 -4.62
N PHE A 35 -10.48 64.83 -3.72
CA PHE A 35 -11.91 64.97 -4.02
C PHE A 35 -12.33 66.39 -4.43
N SER A 36 -11.42 67.38 -4.37
CA SER A 36 -11.67 68.74 -4.86
C SER A 36 -11.51 68.88 -6.38
N LYS A 37 -10.94 67.87 -7.06
CA LYS A 37 -10.65 67.88 -8.51
C LYS A 37 -11.48 66.86 -9.28
N SER A 38 -11.60 67.09 -10.59
CA SER A 38 -12.15 66.11 -11.53
C SER A 38 -11.38 64.79 -11.50
N PHE A 39 -12.06 63.69 -11.80
CA PHE A 39 -11.49 62.33 -11.83
C PHE A 39 -10.10 62.26 -12.48
N ASP A 40 -9.11 61.77 -11.71
CA ASP A 40 -7.74 61.59 -12.18
C ASP A 40 -7.52 60.14 -12.63
N SER A 41 -7.47 59.96 -13.95
CA SER A 41 -7.24 58.65 -14.57
C SER A 41 -5.88 58.02 -14.24
N PHE A 42 -4.86 58.85 -13.95
CA PHE A 42 -3.52 58.37 -13.60
C PHE A 42 -3.52 57.77 -12.18
N ILE A 43 -4.15 58.46 -11.22
CA ILE A 43 -4.31 57.96 -9.85
C ILE A 43 -5.11 56.65 -9.84
N PHE A 44 -6.20 56.58 -10.61
CA PHE A 44 -6.99 55.36 -10.72
C PHE A 44 -6.18 54.18 -11.26
N TYR A 45 -5.41 54.41 -12.34
CA TYR A 45 -4.53 53.39 -12.91
C TYR A 45 -3.48 52.89 -11.90
N GLU A 46 -2.84 53.79 -11.15
CA GLU A 46 -1.86 53.40 -10.14
C GLU A 46 -2.49 52.56 -9.01
N VAL A 47 -3.63 53.00 -8.46
CA VAL A 47 -4.34 52.24 -7.42
C VAL A 47 -4.79 50.87 -7.93
N LEU A 48 -5.25 50.79 -9.18
CA LEU A 48 -5.63 49.53 -9.81
C LEU A 48 -4.44 48.59 -9.96
N ARG A 49 -3.32 49.08 -10.50
CA ARG A 49 -2.09 48.28 -10.64
C ARG A 49 -1.60 47.77 -9.29
N ASP A 50 -1.57 48.63 -8.28
CA ASP A 50 -1.03 48.28 -6.96
C ASP A 50 -1.97 47.28 -6.25
N SER A 51 -3.29 47.45 -6.38
CA SER A 51 -4.28 46.50 -5.83
C SER A 51 -4.19 45.13 -6.50
N LEU A 52 -4.03 45.07 -7.83
CA LEU A 52 -3.83 43.82 -8.57
C LEU A 52 -2.50 43.16 -8.20
N THR A 53 -1.43 43.93 -8.04
CA THR A 53 -0.10 43.43 -7.65
C THR A 53 -0.13 42.83 -6.26
N LEU A 54 -0.75 43.50 -5.30
CA LEU A 54 -0.93 43.00 -3.94
C LEU A 54 -1.79 41.73 -3.93
N THR A 55 -2.90 41.73 -4.67
CA THR A 55 -3.78 40.57 -4.80
C THR A 55 -3.02 39.38 -5.39
N ALA A 56 -2.20 39.58 -6.43
CA ALA A 56 -1.36 38.54 -7.01
C ALA A 56 -0.33 37.99 -6.01
N TYR A 57 0.28 38.86 -5.21
CA TYR A 57 1.26 38.49 -4.19
C TYR A 57 0.67 37.57 -3.12
N PHE A 58 -0.60 37.75 -2.75
CA PHE A 58 -1.30 36.86 -1.82
C PHE A 58 -1.94 35.64 -2.50
N LEU A 59 -2.43 35.80 -3.73
CA LEU A 59 -3.06 34.72 -4.49
C LEU A 59 -2.07 33.58 -4.79
N ALA A 60 -0.84 33.89 -5.22
CA ALA A 60 0.10 32.86 -5.61
C ALA A 60 0.45 31.87 -4.48
N PRO A 61 0.83 32.31 -3.25
CA PRO A 61 1.05 31.41 -2.13
C PRO A 61 -0.18 30.60 -1.71
N ILE A 62 -1.37 31.23 -1.70
CA ILE A 62 -2.62 30.57 -1.30
C ILE A 62 -3.00 29.49 -2.33
N ALA A 63 -2.92 29.81 -3.63
CA ALA A 63 -3.17 28.86 -4.70
C ALA A 63 -2.18 27.70 -4.65
N ALA A 64 -0.89 27.99 -4.45
CA ALA A 64 0.14 26.96 -4.30
C ALA A 64 -0.14 26.04 -3.09
N PHE A 65 -0.58 26.59 -1.96
CA PHE A 65 -0.92 25.80 -0.77
C PHE A 65 -2.11 24.87 -1.02
N VAL A 66 -3.20 25.37 -1.62
CA VAL A 66 -4.38 24.55 -1.93
C VAL A 66 -4.04 23.45 -2.93
N LEU A 67 -3.35 23.80 -4.03
CA LEU A 67 -2.91 22.82 -5.02
C LEU A 67 -1.99 21.77 -4.41
N PHE A 68 -1.04 22.18 -3.56
CA PHE A 68 -0.12 21.26 -2.91
C PHE A 68 -0.82 20.33 -1.91
N ASN A 69 -1.81 20.83 -1.16
CA ASN A 69 -2.60 19.99 -0.26
C ASN A 69 -3.39 18.93 -1.01
N ASP A 70 -4.10 19.34 -2.06
CA ASP A 70 -4.88 18.42 -2.90
C ASP A 70 -3.97 17.40 -3.59
N TRP A 71 -2.86 17.86 -4.19
CA TRP A 71 -1.84 17.01 -4.79
C TRP A 71 -1.28 15.98 -3.79
N ARG A 72 -0.96 16.39 -2.55
CA ARG A 72 -0.48 15.47 -1.51
C ARG A 72 -1.52 14.42 -1.15
N GLU A 73 -2.78 14.79 -1.10
CA GLU A 73 -3.88 13.87 -0.79
C GLU A 73 -4.07 12.85 -1.92
N GLN A 74 -4.13 13.30 -3.17
CA GLN A 74 -4.18 12.42 -4.34
C GLN A 74 -2.97 11.48 -4.39
N HIS A 75 -1.76 11.98 -4.13
CA HIS A 75 -0.56 11.14 -4.10
C HIS A 75 -0.60 10.10 -2.99
N LYS A 76 -1.18 10.43 -1.83
CA LYS A 76 -1.37 9.45 -0.75
C LYS A 76 -2.32 8.34 -1.21
N ILE A 77 -3.46 8.71 -1.80
CA ILE A 77 -4.46 7.77 -2.34
C ILE A 77 -3.83 6.83 -3.37
N ILE A 78 -3.16 7.37 -4.38
CA ILE A 78 -2.52 6.57 -5.45
C ILE A 78 -1.45 5.64 -4.88
N LYS A 79 -0.63 6.13 -3.94
CA LYS A 79 0.40 5.31 -3.29
C LYS A 79 -0.23 4.18 -2.47
N SER A 80 -1.34 4.47 -1.80
CA SER A 80 -2.08 3.50 -1.01
C SER A 80 -2.73 2.42 -1.87
N ASP A 81 -3.43 2.81 -2.93
CA ASP A 81 -4.09 1.88 -3.86
C ASP A 81 -3.08 0.92 -4.51
N LYS A 82 -1.97 1.48 -5.02
CA LYS A 82 -0.86 0.68 -5.56
C LYS A 82 -0.27 -0.29 -4.54
N PHE A 83 -0.15 0.12 -3.28
CA PHE A 83 0.34 -0.78 -2.23
C PHE A 83 -0.62 -1.96 -2.02
N TYR A 84 -1.94 -1.73 -1.97
CA TYR A 84 -2.91 -2.80 -1.76
C TYR A 84 -2.89 -3.82 -2.90
N ASP A 85 -2.80 -3.34 -4.16
CA ASP A 85 -2.66 -4.21 -5.33
C ASP A 85 -1.40 -5.05 -5.30
N GLU A 86 -0.26 -4.42 -4.98
CA GLU A 86 1.02 -5.14 -4.89
C GLU A 86 0.97 -6.22 -3.81
N ILE A 87 0.39 -5.93 -2.64
CA ILE A 87 0.30 -6.92 -1.56
C ILE A 87 -0.62 -8.09 -1.93
N ASP A 88 -1.78 -7.86 -2.54
CA ASP A 88 -2.66 -8.94 -2.99
C ASP A 88 -1.94 -9.86 -4.00
N ILE A 89 -1.29 -9.27 -5.00
CA ILE A 89 -0.53 -10.02 -6.01
C ILE A 89 0.62 -10.80 -5.38
N ASP A 90 1.41 -10.15 -4.51
CA ASP A 90 2.60 -10.76 -3.91
C ASP A 90 2.23 -11.90 -2.97
N VAL A 91 1.21 -11.72 -2.13
CA VAL A 91 0.73 -12.77 -1.20
C VAL A 91 0.11 -13.93 -1.98
N GLY A 92 -0.71 -13.66 -2.98
CA GLY A 92 -1.25 -14.72 -3.86
C GLY A 92 -0.15 -15.49 -4.58
N GLY A 93 0.88 -14.79 -5.04
CA GLY A 93 2.06 -15.40 -5.66
C GLY A 93 2.90 -16.24 -4.69
N ALA A 94 3.04 -15.81 -3.44
CA ALA A 94 3.70 -16.58 -2.39
C ALA A 94 2.92 -17.85 -2.03
N TYR A 95 1.58 -17.74 -1.90
CA TYR A 95 0.68 -18.89 -1.71
C TYR A 95 0.83 -19.92 -2.84
N TYR A 96 0.79 -19.46 -4.09
CA TYR A 96 0.93 -20.36 -5.24
C TYR A 96 2.24 -21.16 -5.20
N LEU A 97 3.37 -20.48 -4.94
CA LEU A 97 4.68 -21.14 -4.86
C LEU A 97 4.74 -22.19 -3.74
N ILE A 98 4.24 -21.87 -2.55
CA ILE A 98 4.31 -22.81 -1.43
C ILE A 98 3.34 -23.98 -1.60
N ASN A 99 2.20 -23.76 -2.25
CA ASN A 99 1.28 -24.82 -2.62
C ASN A 99 1.88 -25.74 -3.70
N GLU A 100 2.61 -25.19 -4.68
CA GLU A 100 3.34 -25.98 -5.66
C GLU A 100 4.40 -26.86 -5.00
N ILE A 101 5.16 -26.32 -4.03
CA ILE A 101 6.12 -27.09 -3.22
C ILE A 101 5.40 -28.23 -2.47
N PHE A 102 4.25 -27.95 -1.86
CA PHE A 102 3.45 -28.97 -1.17
C PHE A 102 3.01 -30.08 -2.12
N LEU A 103 2.48 -29.73 -3.29
CA LEU A 103 2.04 -30.69 -4.30
C LEU A 103 3.20 -31.57 -4.76
N ASP A 104 4.34 -30.98 -5.08
CA ASP A 104 5.57 -31.69 -5.46
C ASP A 104 6.00 -32.72 -4.41
N ILE A 105 6.01 -32.34 -3.13
CA ILE A 105 6.39 -33.26 -2.04
C ILE A 105 5.32 -34.33 -1.82
N SER A 106 4.04 -33.95 -1.86
CA SER A 106 2.92 -34.87 -1.60
C SER A 106 2.76 -35.94 -2.68
N GLN A 107 3.07 -35.61 -3.93
CA GLN A 107 2.99 -36.53 -5.07
C GLN A 107 4.18 -37.50 -5.13
N ARG A 108 5.16 -37.38 -4.22
CA ARG A 108 6.30 -38.31 -4.05
C ARG A 108 7.01 -38.66 -5.36
N SER A 109 7.01 -37.79 -6.38
CA SER A 109 7.68 -38.09 -7.65
C SER A 109 9.19 -38.01 -7.45
N ILE A 110 9.80 -39.14 -7.08
CA ILE A 110 11.25 -39.27 -6.88
C ILE A 110 11.89 -39.37 -8.25
N THR A 111 12.25 -38.22 -8.83
CA THR A 111 13.19 -38.14 -9.96
C THR A 111 14.50 -37.53 -9.50
N ASP A 112 15.61 -37.93 -10.12
CA ASP A 112 16.91 -37.33 -9.84
C ASP A 112 16.90 -35.81 -10.09
N GLY A 113 17.54 -35.06 -9.20
CA GLY A 113 17.55 -33.58 -9.22
C GLY A 113 16.31 -32.89 -8.62
N PHE A 114 15.33 -33.63 -8.11
CA PHE A 114 14.16 -33.07 -7.43
C PHE A 114 14.53 -32.19 -6.23
N GLU A 115 15.51 -32.61 -5.42
CA GLU A 115 15.94 -31.87 -4.22
C GLU A 115 16.47 -30.47 -4.55
N VAL A 116 17.21 -30.33 -5.66
CA VAL A 116 17.71 -29.04 -6.14
C VAL A 116 16.55 -28.14 -6.56
N LYS A 117 15.61 -28.67 -7.35
CA LYS A 117 14.42 -27.91 -7.79
C LYS A 117 13.54 -27.48 -6.61
N LEU A 118 13.39 -28.35 -5.62
CA LEU A 118 12.62 -28.06 -4.41
C LEU A 118 13.30 -26.96 -3.59
N GLU A 119 14.63 -27.00 -3.48
CA GLU A 119 15.40 -25.95 -2.82
C GLU A 119 15.25 -24.61 -3.53
N ASP A 120 15.39 -24.58 -4.87
CA ASP A 120 15.24 -23.36 -5.66
C ASP A 120 13.85 -22.72 -5.49
N LYS A 121 12.79 -23.54 -5.52
CA LYS A 121 11.42 -23.08 -5.26
C LYS A 121 11.27 -22.52 -3.85
N PHE A 122 11.85 -23.20 -2.85
CA PHE A 122 11.78 -22.76 -1.46
C PHE A 122 12.56 -21.46 -1.22
N LEU A 123 13.72 -21.29 -1.86
CA LEU A 123 14.49 -20.06 -1.83
C LEU A 123 13.72 -18.90 -2.48
N LEU A 124 13.08 -19.14 -3.63
CA LEU A 124 12.24 -18.15 -4.29
C LEU A 124 11.06 -17.72 -3.40
N PHE A 125 10.36 -18.68 -2.81
CA PHE A 125 9.31 -18.42 -1.84
C PHE A 125 9.82 -17.58 -0.66
N ASN A 126 10.97 -17.94 -0.10
CA ASN A 126 11.56 -17.21 1.04
C ASN A 126 11.94 -15.77 0.67
N SER A 127 12.43 -15.53 -0.55
CA SER A 127 12.68 -14.17 -1.05
C SER A 127 11.39 -13.34 -1.08
N LYS A 128 10.34 -13.86 -1.73
CA LYS A 128 9.04 -13.18 -1.82
C LYS A 128 8.41 -12.94 -0.45
N PHE A 129 8.47 -13.92 0.43
CA PHE A 129 7.98 -13.79 1.81
C PHE A 129 8.67 -12.62 2.54
N ASN A 130 9.98 -12.49 2.42
CA ASN A 130 10.72 -11.40 3.05
C ASN A 130 10.36 -10.04 2.45
N GLU A 131 10.19 -9.96 1.13
CA GLU A 131 9.74 -8.75 0.45
C GLU A 131 8.36 -8.30 0.95
N ILE A 132 7.39 -9.21 1.03
CA ILE A 132 6.05 -8.96 1.57
C ILE A 132 6.14 -8.43 3.00
N LYS A 133 6.91 -9.11 3.87
CA LYS A 133 7.11 -8.72 5.27
C LYS A 133 7.69 -7.31 5.40
N ILE A 134 8.65 -6.94 4.54
CA ILE A 134 9.25 -5.61 4.50
C ILE A 134 8.25 -4.56 4.00
N LYS A 135 7.50 -4.85 2.92
CA LYS A 135 6.50 -3.93 2.37
C LYS A 135 5.43 -3.59 3.42
N ILE A 136 4.85 -4.60 4.07
CA ILE A 136 3.82 -4.43 5.11
C ILE A 136 4.36 -3.60 6.28
N LYS A 137 5.56 -3.95 6.80
CA LYS A 137 6.19 -3.20 7.90
C LYS A 137 6.48 -1.74 7.54
N THR A 138 6.97 -1.50 6.33
CA THR A 138 7.30 -0.14 5.85
C THR A 138 6.05 0.70 5.73
N TYR A 139 4.98 0.12 5.16
CA TYR A 139 3.74 0.82 4.94
C TYR A 139 2.96 1.09 6.23
N LYS A 140 2.97 0.16 7.20
CA LYS A 140 2.39 0.33 8.54
C LYS A 140 2.91 1.57 9.27
N ASN A 141 4.20 1.89 9.11
CA ASN A 141 4.81 3.08 9.72
C ASN A 141 4.38 4.40 9.06
N SER A 142 3.65 4.35 7.93
CA SER A 142 3.31 5.52 7.10
C SER A 142 1.82 5.86 7.05
N ILE A 143 0.96 5.09 7.71
CA ILE A 143 -0.49 5.12 7.50
C ILE A 143 -1.28 5.87 8.59
N GLY A 144 -2.47 6.36 8.21
CA GLY A 144 -3.52 6.87 9.09
C GLY A 144 -4.45 5.74 9.58
N THR A 145 -5.77 5.96 9.68
CA THR A 145 -6.74 4.92 10.08
C THR A 145 -7.26 4.06 8.93
N ASP A 146 -7.11 4.53 7.68
CA ASP A 146 -7.73 3.91 6.50
C ASP A 146 -6.94 2.67 6.05
N GLY A 147 -7.66 1.58 5.75
CA GLY A 147 -7.07 0.29 5.35
C GLY A 147 -6.42 -0.51 6.49
N LYS A 148 -6.76 -0.19 7.75
CA LYS A 148 -6.33 -0.96 8.92
C LYS A 148 -6.75 -2.43 8.83
N ASP A 149 -8.00 -2.71 8.45
CA ASP A 149 -8.50 -4.09 8.37
C ASP A 149 -7.74 -4.90 7.32
N PHE A 150 -7.43 -4.30 6.17
CA PHE A 150 -6.56 -4.91 5.16
C PHE A 150 -5.16 -5.21 5.73
N LEU A 151 -4.58 -4.25 6.46
CA LEU A 151 -3.25 -4.44 7.06
C LEU A 151 -3.23 -5.53 8.14
N ASP A 152 -4.21 -5.53 9.03
CA ASP A 152 -4.34 -6.55 10.07
C ASP A 152 -4.49 -7.95 9.43
N LYS A 153 -5.25 -8.04 8.34
CA LYS A 153 -5.39 -9.26 7.54
C LYS A 153 -4.07 -9.67 6.86
N ALA A 154 -3.36 -8.73 6.25
CA ALA A 154 -2.07 -8.98 5.62
C ALA A 154 -1.01 -9.44 6.64
N GLU A 155 -1.00 -8.89 7.86
CA GLU A 155 -0.12 -9.32 8.94
C GLU A 155 -0.43 -10.75 9.42
N LYS A 156 -1.73 -11.10 9.51
CA LYS A 156 -2.17 -12.47 9.78
C LYS A 156 -1.67 -13.43 8.70
N LEU A 157 -1.80 -13.05 7.42
CA LEU A 157 -1.26 -13.83 6.30
C LEU A 157 0.26 -14.01 6.36
N VAL A 158 1.01 -12.98 6.75
CA VAL A 158 2.46 -13.11 6.99
C VAL A 158 2.75 -14.15 8.07
N THR A 159 1.96 -14.19 9.14
CA THR A 159 2.15 -15.18 10.22
C THR A 159 1.86 -16.60 9.73
N LEU A 160 0.80 -16.79 8.93
CA LEU A 160 0.49 -18.09 8.33
C LEU A 160 1.55 -18.52 7.32
N LEU A 161 2.05 -17.60 6.49
CA LEU A 161 3.16 -17.84 5.56
C LEU A 161 4.45 -18.21 6.29
N GLU A 162 4.73 -17.59 7.44
CA GLU A 162 5.86 -17.94 8.29
C GLU A 162 5.70 -19.34 8.90
N GLN A 163 4.49 -19.70 9.34
CA GLN A 163 4.18 -21.04 9.84
C GLN A 163 4.38 -22.11 8.76
N VAL A 164 3.82 -21.92 7.56
CA VAL A 164 3.95 -22.91 6.47
C VAL A 164 5.40 -23.02 5.97
N LYS A 165 6.18 -21.93 6.03
CA LYS A 165 7.62 -21.94 5.77
C LYS A 165 8.33 -22.92 6.70
N PHE A 166 8.06 -22.83 8.01
CA PHE A 166 8.67 -23.75 8.98
C PHE A 166 8.21 -25.19 8.75
N GLN A 167 6.90 -25.42 8.53
CA GLN A 167 6.37 -26.75 8.21
C GLN A 167 7.07 -27.36 6.99
N THR A 168 7.32 -26.56 5.95
CA THR A 168 8.03 -26.99 4.73
C THR A 168 9.44 -27.48 5.03
N ILE A 169 10.17 -26.81 5.94
CA ILE A 169 11.52 -27.23 6.34
C ILE A 169 11.48 -28.63 6.98
N PHE A 170 10.52 -28.88 7.88
CA PHE A 170 10.35 -30.18 8.53
C PHE A 170 9.96 -31.27 7.54
N VAL A 171 8.94 -31.01 6.71
CA VAL A 171 8.47 -31.94 5.68
C VAL A 171 9.59 -32.29 4.69
N LYS A 172 10.38 -31.30 4.25
CA LYS A 172 11.54 -31.53 3.38
C LYS A 172 12.59 -32.40 4.07
N GLY A 173 12.90 -32.13 5.33
CA GLY A 173 13.85 -32.92 6.11
C GLY A 173 13.40 -34.39 6.24
N ASP A 174 12.12 -34.60 6.55
CA ASP A 174 11.51 -35.92 6.62
C ASP A 174 11.59 -36.67 5.29
N PHE A 175 11.29 -35.98 4.19
CA PHE A 175 11.36 -36.54 2.84
C PHE A 175 12.77 -37.03 2.49
N ILE A 176 13.80 -36.20 2.74
CA ILE A 176 15.20 -36.55 2.46
C ILE A 176 15.63 -37.77 3.29
N ILE A 177 15.26 -37.81 4.57
CA ILE A 177 15.58 -38.92 5.47
C ILE A 177 14.92 -40.22 4.99
N LEU A 178 13.65 -40.15 4.60
CA LEU A 178 12.89 -41.32 4.10
C LEU A 178 13.42 -41.86 2.77
N LYS A 179 13.99 -41.00 1.92
CA LYS A 179 14.65 -41.39 0.66
C LYS A 179 16.01 -42.05 0.90
N GLY A 180 16.68 -41.74 2.01
CA GLY A 180 17.96 -42.32 2.39
C GLY A 180 17.87 -43.81 2.78
N ASN A 181 18.96 -44.56 2.58
CA ASN A 181 19.05 -45.98 2.92
C ASN A 181 19.51 -46.26 4.36
N SER A 182 19.61 -45.23 5.21
CA SER A 182 20.28 -45.32 6.52
C SER A 182 19.39 -45.77 7.68
N LEU A 183 18.07 -45.89 7.47
CA LEU A 183 17.11 -46.24 8.53
C LEU A 183 16.75 -47.72 8.53
N SER A 184 16.49 -48.25 9.73
CA SER A 184 15.84 -49.56 9.88
C SER A 184 14.39 -49.51 9.35
N GLU A 185 13.79 -50.65 9.02
CA GLU A 185 12.42 -50.69 8.52
C GLU A 185 11.38 -50.17 9.53
N GLU A 186 11.60 -50.39 10.83
CA GLU A 186 10.73 -49.83 11.87
C GLU A 186 10.87 -48.30 11.95
N ASP A 187 12.10 -47.78 11.91
CA ASP A 187 12.33 -46.32 11.93
C ASP A 187 11.77 -45.64 10.67
N LYS A 188 11.87 -46.27 9.49
CA LYS A 188 11.23 -45.78 8.26
C LYS A 188 9.72 -45.70 8.41
N LYS A 189 9.10 -46.72 9.02
CA LYS A 189 7.66 -46.74 9.25
C LYS A 189 7.23 -45.61 10.19
N GLN A 190 7.91 -45.45 11.32
CA GLN A 190 7.64 -44.33 12.24
C GLN A 190 7.84 -42.98 11.57
N ARG A 191 8.92 -42.80 10.80
CA ARG A 191 9.20 -41.55 10.09
C ARG A 191 8.16 -41.25 9.01
N SER A 192 7.63 -42.27 8.34
CA SER A 192 6.56 -42.12 7.34
C SER A 192 5.24 -41.64 7.98
N ILE A 193 4.94 -42.07 9.20
CA ILE A 193 3.79 -41.57 9.97
C ILE A 193 3.97 -40.07 10.26
N PHE A 194 5.11 -39.68 10.84
CA PHE A 194 5.41 -38.27 11.12
C PHE A 194 5.39 -37.39 9.86
N PHE A 195 5.94 -37.89 8.75
CA PHE A 195 5.91 -37.19 7.48
C PHE A 195 4.48 -36.90 7.01
N ASN A 196 3.59 -37.89 7.09
CA ASN A 196 2.19 -37.70 6.70
C ASN A 196 1.44 -36.75 7.66
N GLU A 197 1.73 -36.81 8.96
CA GLU A 197 1.17 -35.86 9.93
C GLU A 197 1.62 -34.42 9.65
N ASN A 198 2.91 -34.23 9.36
CA ASN A 198 3.47 -32.93 8.99
C ASN A 198 2.91 -32.41 7.67
N LEU A 199 2.72 -33.28 6.67
CA LEU A 199 2.05 -32.92 5.40
C LEU A 199 0.59 -32.49 5.63
N ASN A 200 -0.16 -33.23 6.45
CA ASN A 200 -1.55 -32.86 6.75
C ASN A 200 -1.62 -31.52 7.51
N SER A 201 -0.72 -31.31 8.47
CA SER A 201 -0.58 -30.04 9.18
C SER A 201 -0.25 -28.87 8.23
N MET A 202 0.65 -29.10 7.27
CA MET A 202 0.99 -28.12 6.24
C MET A 202 -0.21 -27.81 5.33
N ARG A 203 -0.96 -28.83 4.91
CA ARG A 203 -2.18 -28.68 4.11
C ARG A 203 -3.22 -27.81 4.82
N ASN A 204 -3.49 -28.06 6.09
CA ASN A 204 -4.45 -27.26 6.86
C ASN A 204 -4.05 -25.78 6.93
N THR A 205 -2.74 -25.49 7.07
CA THR A 205 -2.24 -24.11 7.01
C THR A 205 -2.41 -23.51 5.62
N LEU A 206 -2.15 -24.27 4.55
CA LEU A 206 -2.34 -23.80 3.17
C LEU A 206 -3.80 -23.48 2.86
N ASP A 207 -4.73 -24.33 3.28
CA ASP A 207 -6.17 -24.09 3.14
C ASP A 207 -6.57 -22.81 3.90
N SER A 208 -6.03 -22.61 5.11
CA SER A 208 -6.24 -21.38 5.87
C SER A 208 -5.65 -20.14 5.17
N ILE A 209 -4.48 -20.25 4.53
CA ILE A 209 -3.90 -19.16 3.75
C ILE A 209 -4.79 -18.84 2.55
N HIS A 210 -5.30 -19.85 1.85
CA HIS A 210 -6.17 -19.67 0.70
C HIS A 210 -7.41 -18.86 1.05
N ASP A 211 -8.14 -19.27 2.09
CA ASP A 211 -9.33 -18.57 2.57
C ASP A 211 -9.01 -17.12 2.97
N GLU A 212 -7.90 -16.91 3.65
CA GLU A 212 -7.50 -15.59 4.13
C GLU A 212 -7.05 -14.66 2.97
N VAL A 213 -6.47 -15.21 1.90
CA VAL A 213 -6.14 -14.46 0.67
C VAL A 213 -7.40 -14.00 -0.04
N GLU A 214 -8.43 -14.83 -0.11
CA GLU A 214 -9.71 -14.43 -0.71
C GLU A 214 -10.34 -13.28 0.07
N VAL A 215 -10.37 -13.37 1.40
CA VAL A 215 -10.91 -12.29 2.24
C VAL A 215 -10.05 -11.02 2.16
N LEU A 216 -8.72 -11.14 2.00
CA LEU A 216 -7.85 -9.96 1.84
C LEU A 216 -8.26 -9.11 0.64
N ARG A 217 -8.64 -9.74 -0.48
CA ARG A 217 -9.11 -9.05 -1.69
C ARG A 217 -10.37 -8.25 -1.44
N ASP A 218 -11.31 -8.82 -0.69
CA ASP A 218 -12.57 -8.17 -0.34
C ASP A 218 -12.38 -6.98 0.62
N LEU A 219 -11.30 -6.99 1.39
CA LEU A 219 -10.93 -5.91 2.31
C LEU A 219 -10.15 -4.77 1.63
N LYS A 220 -9.88 -4.85 0.31
CA LYS A 220 -9.22 -3.77 -0.40
C LYS A 220 -10.08 -2.49 -0.27
N PRO A 221 -9.54 -1.40 0.31
CA PRO A 221 -10.28 -0.15 0.39
C PRO A 221 -10.67 0.34 -1.00
N ILE A 222 -11.94 0.70 -1.18
CA ILE A 222 -12.38 1.45 -2.35
C ILE A 222 -11.99 2.90 -2.08
N ILE A 223 -10.95 3.39 -2.75
CA ILE A 223 -10.42 4.76 -2.59
C ILE A 223 -10.86 5.64 -3.76
#